data_AF-A0A3M8EPU3-F1
#
_entry.id   AF-A0A3M8EPU3-F1
#
_cell.length_a   1.000
_cell.length_b   1.000
_cell.length_c   1.000
_cell.angle_alpha   90.00
_cell.angle_beta   90.00
_cell.angle_gamma   90.00
#
_symmetry.space_group_name_H-M   'P 1'
#
loop_
_entity.id
_entity.type
_entity.pdbx_description
1 polymer ?
#
loop_
_entity_poly.entity_id
_entity_poly.type
_entity_poly.pdbx_seq_one_letter_code
_entity_poly.pdbx_strand_id
1 'polypeptide(L)'
;MVRQKRAPVMTAVPWVSLGLTAAAVALFLSPPLAELLVYDREAIAAGEVWRLLTGHLVHFSREHLLGNGAAMLLTETFLRREGAGVPRRFWCIAPLAVGLALFLFLTDLPIYGGLSGIACGAIVLLAGRWLRGGRPEQVAALLLLVGVGAKVLLEAYTCQPLLAAGTAPFVPVPLAHLVGAAVGAFLAVMGHCADGAMNVNAECRRAKMKSTAHRTAIVACHLIMAGAVSPSMVPPAGAAPVPQPVPLVALPPEARLSERIYNLPGLSNVGRVTPGIYRGAQPGPEGYETLRKLGIRTVIDLRTTESEQGQVEAAGMKAIALPITMSRDGLTEKVDRVVALMADPANQPVFVHCRHGQDRTGIVVAAYRMKVERWSLADAESEMQSFGFNDVWVNFKKFIRKYAANLPKR
;
A
#
# COMPACT_ATOMS: atom_id res chain seq x y z
N MET A 1 -41.76 -35.95 -26.43
CA MET A 1 -40.78 -35.27 -25.55
C MET A 1 -39.78 -34.50 -26.43
N VAL A 2 -40.02 -33.20 -26.67
CA VAL A 2 -39.11 -32.38 -27.48
C VAL A 2 -37.93 -31.97 -26.61
N ARG A 3 -36.75 -32.50 -26.93
CA ARG A 3 -35.48 -32.17 -26.28
C ARG A 3 -35.14 -30.72 -26.65
N GLN A 4 -35.51 -29.76 -25.80
CA GLN A 4 -35.11 -28.36 -25.96
C GLN A 4 -33.59 -28.29 -26.03
N LYS A 5 -33.06 -27.92 -27.20
CA LYS A 5 -31.64 -27.59 -27.38
C LYS A 5 -31.32 -26.41 -26.47
N ARG A 6 -30.37 -26.61 -25.54
CA ARG A 6 -29.82 -25.55 -24.70
C ARG A 6 -29.20 -24.51 -25.64
N ALA A 7 -29.76 -23.30 -25.70
CA ALA A 7 -29.03 -22.17 -26.27
C ALA A 7 -27.77 -21.97 -25.40
N PRO A 8 -26.57 -21.87 -26.00
CA PRO A 8 -25.39 -21.54 -25.22
C PRO A 8 -25.63 -20.18 -24.57
N VAL A 9 -25.49 -20.12 -23.24
CA VAL A 9 -25.45 -18.85 -22.52
C VAL A 9 -24.18 -18.15 -23.01
N MET A 10 -24.32 -17.25 -23.99
CA MET A 10 -23.22 -16.37 -24.37
C MET A 10 -22.91 -15.52 -23.14
N THR A 11 -21.87 -15.90 -22.40
CA THR A 11 -21.37 -15.08 -21.30
C THR A 11 -20.92 -13.76 -21.91
N ALA A 12 -21.69 -12.71 -21.68
CA ALA A 12 -21.33 -11.38 -22.15
C ALA A 12 -19.93 -11.05 -21.64
N VAL A 13 -19.06 -10.64 -22.56
CA VAL A 13 -17.67 -10.30 -22.27
C VAL A 13 -17.63 -9.12 -21.27
N PRO A 14 -16.77 -9.15 -20.23
CA PRO A 14 -16.64 -8.08 -19.25
C PRO A 14 -15.88 -6.87 -19.82
N TRP A 15 -16.46 -6.21 -20.83
CA TRP A 15 -15.80 -5.14 -21.59
C TRP A 15 -15.32 -3.97 -20.73
N VAL A 16 -16.02 -3.63 -19.65
CA VAL A 16 -15.62 -2.52 -18.78
C VAL A 16 -14.40 -2.90 -17.95
N SER A 17 -14.41 -4.03 -17.23
CA SER A 17 -13.21 -4.49 -16.52
C SER A 17 -12.04 -4.78 -17.45
N LEU A 18 -12.29 -5.29 -18.66
CA LEU A 18 -11.25 -5.45 -19.68
C LEU A 18 -10.66 -4.12 -20.09
N GLY A 19 -11.49 -3.12 -20.38
CA GLY A 19 -11.05 -1.77 -20.74
C GLY A 19 -10.25 -1.10 -19.62
N LEU A 20 -10.74 -1.18 -18.37
CA LEU A 20 -10.03 -0.62 -17.21
C LEU A 20 -8.71 -1.34 -16.93
N THR A 21 -8.69 -2.67 -17.07
CA THR A 21 -7.45 -3.46 -16.90
C THR A 21 -6.45 -3.15 -18.01
N ALA A 22 -6.91 -3.05 -19.27
CA ALA A 22 -6.07 -2.67 -20.40
C ALA A 22 -5.53 -1.24 -20.25
N ALA A 23 -6.35 -0.30 -19.77
CA ALA A 23 -5.91 1.06 -19.46
C ALA A 23 -4.87 1.05 -18.34
N ALA A 24 -5.08 0.29 -17.26
CA ALA A 24 -4.11 0.16 -16.18
C ALA A 24 -2.79 -0.46 -16.65
N VAL A 25 -2.83 -1.45 -17.55
CA VAL A 25 -1.63 -2.00 -18.21
C VAL A 25 -0.94 -0.95 -19.06
N ALA A 26 -1.66 -0.19 -19.89
CA ALA A 26 -1.09 0.86 -20.72
C ALA A 26 -0.40 1.95 -19.87
N LEU A 27 -1.01 2.35 -18.74
CA LEU A 27 -0.41 3.29 -17.80
C LEU A 27 0.80 2.70 -17.08
N PHE A 28 0.75 1.42 -16.69
CA PHE A 28 1.90 0.74 -16.09
C PHE A 28 3.10 0.68 -17.03
N LEU A 29 2.86 0.57 -18.35
CA LEU A 29 3.89 0.57 -19.39
C LEU A 29 4.36 1.98 -19.77
N SER A 30 3.68 3.04 -19.31
CA SER A 30 3.99 4.44 -19.66
C SER A 30 4.07 5.32 -18.40
N PRO A 31 5.26 5.38 -17.74
CA PRO A 31 5.46 6.19 -16.55
C PRO A 31 5.03 7.66 -16.68
N PRO A 32 5.29 8.37 -17.79
CA PRO A 32 4.83 9.76 -17.94
C PRO A 32 3.31 9.91 -17.93
N LEU A 33 2.58 8.97 -18.54
CA LEU A 33 1.12 8.98 -18.51
C LEU A 33 0.59 8.58 -17.12
N ALA A 34 1.28 7.69 -16.43
CA ALA A 34 0.97 7.35 -15.05
C ALA A 34 1.14 8.56 -14.12
N GLU A 35 2.22 9.34 -14.25
CA GLU A 35 2.47 10.55 -13.46
C GLU A 35 1.38 11.62 -13.65
N LEU A 36 0.83 11.76 -14.86
CA LEU A 36 -0.27 12.70 -15.15
C LEU A 36 -1.62 12.26 -14.55
N LEU A 37 -1.78 10.97 -14.27
CA LEU A 37 -3.06 10.36 -13.92
C LEU A 37 -3.10 9.80 -12.50
N VAL A 38 -1.95 9.62 -11.85
CA VAL A 38 -1.86 9.12 -10.47
C VAL A 38 -2.61 10.05 -9.52
N TYR A 39 -3.19 9.48 -8.46
CA TYR A 39 -3.71 10.31 -7.39
C TYR A 39 -2.51 11.00 -6.75
N ASP A 40 -2.50 12.33 -6.85
CA ASP A 40 -1.54 13.21 -6.20
C ASP A 40 -2.34 14.26 -5.45
N ARG A 41 -2.16 14.29 -4.13
CA ARG A 41 -2.95 15.15 -3.25
C ARG A 41 -2.72 16.63 -3.53
N GLU A 42 -1.49 17.04 -3.73
CA GLU A 42 -1.14 18.45 -3.96
C GLU A 42 -1.67 18.91 -5.31
N ALA A 43 -1.53 18.08 -6.35
CA ALA A 43 -2.11 18.35 -7.66
C ALA A 43 -3.64 18.44 -7.61
N ILE A 44 -4.31 17.55 -6.88
CA ILE A 44 -5.77 17.63 -6.66
C ILE A 44 -6.14 18.94 -5.96
N ALA A 45 -5.39 19.34 -4.93
CA ALA A 45 -5.61 20.60 -4.23
C ALA A 45 -5.35 21.82 -5.14
N ALA A 46 -4.47 21.69 -6.12
CA ALA A 46 -4.19 22.70 -7.15
C ALA A 46 -5.20 22.70 -8.31
N GLY A 47 -6.23 21.85 -8.29
CA GLY A 47 -7.31 21.84 -9.27
C GLY A 47 -7.27 20.67 -10.26
N GLU A 48 -6.31 19.76 -10.16
CA GLU A 48 -6.21 18.56 -11.01
C GLU A 48 -7.19 17.45 -10.58
N VAL A 49 -8.48 17.80 -10.50
CA VAL A 49 -9.53 16.96 -9.89
C VAL A 49 -9.78 15.63 -10.60
N TRP A 50 -9.33 15.47 -11.85
CA TRP A 50 -9.43 14.20 -12.58
C TRP A 50 -8.67 13.07 -11.88
N ARG A 51 -7.61 13.41 -11.12
CA ARG A 51 -6.79 12.47 -10.35
C ARG A 51 -7.55 11.71 -9.27
N LEU A 52 -8.69 12.25 -8.80
CA LEU A 52 -9.62 11.55 -7.91
C LEU A 52 -10.20 10.27 -8.56
N LEU A 53 -10.31 10.26 -9.89
CA LEU A 53 -10.85 9.16 -10.68
C LEU A 53 -9.75 8.35 -11.37
N THR A 54 -8.75 9.02 -11.94
CA THR A 54 -7.74 8.36 -12.77
C THR A 54 -6.68 7.64 -11.94
N GLY A 55 -6.46 8.06 -10.69
CA GLY A 55 -5.44 7.47 -9.81
C GLY A 55 -5.67 5.98 -9.56
N HIS A 56 -6.92 5.52 -9.57
CA HIS A 56 -7.27 4.10 -9.41
C HIS A 56 -6.71 3.21 -10.54
N LEU A 57 -6.39 3.77 -11.71
CA LEU A 57 -5.83 3.02 -12.84
C LEU A 57 -4.30 2.85 -12.75
N VAL A 58 -3.63 3.67 -11.95
CA VAL A 58 -2.17 3.64 -11.81
C VAL A 58 -1.74 2.57 -10.81
N HIS A 59 -0.72 1.78 -11.15
CA HIS A 59 -0.20 0.69 -10.31
C HIS A 59 1.33 0.78 -10.19
N PHE A 60 1.84 0.41 -9.02
CA PHE A 60 3.28 0.53 -8.69
C PHE A 60 4.05 -0.79 -8.82
N SER A 61 3.36 -1.91 -9.01
CA SER A 61 3.98 -3.23 -9.15
C SER A 61 3.17 -4.12 -10.10
N ARG A 62 3.85 -5.11 -10.69
CA ARG A 62 3.24 -6.09 -11.58
C ARG A 62 2.25 -6.98 -10.83
N GLU A 63 2.62 -7.42 -9.64
CA GLU A 63 1.80 -8.27 -8.77
C GLU A 63 0.52 -7.54 -8.36
N HIS A 64 0.64 -6.25 -8.01
CA HIS A 64 -0.51 -5.42 -7.69
C HIS A 64 -1.46 -5.23 -8.88
N LEU A 65 -0.92 -4.96 -10.06
CA LEU A 65 -1.69 -4.82 -11.30
C LEU A 65 -2.41 -6.13 -11.67
N LEU A 66 -1.68 -7.25 -11.66
CA LEU A 66 -2.21 -8.56 -12.03
C LEU A 66 -3.29 -9.01 -11.02
N GLY A 67 -3.03 -8.86 -9.72
CA GLY A 67 -3.99 -9.22 -8.67
C GLY A 67 -5.29 -8.42 -8.78
N ASN A 68 -5.18 -7.10 -8.96
CA ASN A 68 -6.36 -6.24 -9.13
C ASN A 68 -7.12 -6.54 -10.43
N GLY A 69 -6.42 -6.68 -11.55
CA GLY A 69 -7.02 -7.00 -12.85
C GLY A 69 -7.76 -8.35 -12.81
N ALA A 70 -7.15 -9.38 -12.22
CA ALA A 70 -7.77 -10.69 -12.04
C ALA A 70 -9.02 -10.61 -11.16
N ALA A 71 -8.95 -9.92 -10.00
CA ALA A 71 -10.09 -9.76 -9.12
C ALA A 71 -11.27 -9.05 -9.81
N MET A 72 -10.99 -7.99 -10.57
CA MET A 72 -11.98 -7.24 -11.35
C MET A 72 -12.66 -8.11 -12.43
N LEU A 73 -11.85 -8.78 -13.27
CA LEU A 73 -12.34 -9.61 -14.37
C LEU A 73 -13.13 -10.82 -13.88
N LEU A 74 -12.66 -11.51 -12.84
CA LEU A 74 -13.37 -12.64 -12.24
C LEU A 74 -14.72 -12.21 -11.67
N THR A 75 -14.73 -11.13 -10.88
CA THR A 75 -15.95 -10.62 -10.23
C THR A 75 -17.01 -10.21 -11.26
N GLU A 76 -16.62 -9.45 -12.30
CA GLU A 76 -17.57 -9.06 -13.34
C GLU A 76 -18.08 -10.27 -14.14
N THR A 77 -17.21 -11.26 -14.41
CA THR A 77 -17.62 -12.49 -15.09
C THR A 77 -18.68 -13.25 -14.29
N PHE A 78 -18.53 -13.37 -12.97
CA PHE A 78 -19.54 -13.98 -12.11
C PHE A 78 -20.85 -13.18 -12.11
N LEU A 79 -20.79 -11.86 -11.92
CA LEU A 79 -21.96 -10.99 -12.00
C LEU A 79 -22.73 -11.20 -13.31
N ARG A 80 -22.03 -11.20 -14.45
CA ARG A 80 -22.64 -11.39 -15.77
C ARG A 80 -23.25 -12.78 -15.97
N ARG A 81 -22.65 -13.83 -15.38
CA ARG A 81 -23.24 -15.18 -15.38
C ARG A 81 -24.57 -15.25 -14.63
N GLU A 82 -24.79 -14.36 -13.67
CA GLU A 82 -26.08 -14.21 -12.97
C GLU A 82 -27.14 -13.47 -13.81
N GLY A 83 -26.78 -13.04 -15.01
CA GLY A 83 -27.66 -12.26 -15.90
C GLY A 83 -27.58 -10.75 -15.69
N ALA A 84 -26.66 -10.24 -14.86
CA ALA A 84 -26.54 -8.81 -14.62
C ALA A 84 -25.08 -8.36 -14.43
N GLY A 85 -24.59 -7.44 -15.25
CA GLY A 85 -23.27 -6.83 -15.04
C GLY A 85 -23.19 -5.95 -13.78
N VAL A 86 -22.00 -5.37 -13.56
CA VAL A 86 -21.81 -4.26 -12.63
C VAL A 86 -22.66 -3.06 -13.11
N PRO A 87 -23.53 -2.47 -12.28
CA PRO A 87 -24.33 -1.31 -12.65
C PRO A 87 -23.46 -0.18 -13.18
N ARG A 88 -23.85 0.48 -14.28
CA ARG A 88 -23.04 1.56 -14.89
C ARG A 88 -22.61 2.64 -13.89
N ARG A 89 -23.52 3.03 -12.98
CA ARG A 89 -23.28 4.01 -11.91
C ARG A 89 -22.14 3.63 -10.95
N PHE A 90 -21.89 2.33 -10.74
CA PHE A 90 -20.79 1.87 -9.88
C PHE A 90 -19.43 2.37 -10.36
N TRP A 91 -19.23 2.36 -11.68
CA TRP A 91 -17.97 2.76 -12.33
C TRP A 91 -17.64 4.25 -12.20
N CYS A 92 -18.60 5.08 -11.78
CA CYS A 92 -18.38 6.49 -11.47
C CYS A 92 -18.38 6.74 -9.96
N ILE A 93 -19.35 6.16 -9.24
CA ILE A 93 -19.53 6.42 -7.81
C ILE A 93 -18.40 5.82 -6.98
N ALA A 94 -17.98 4.58 -7.25
CA ALA A 94 -16.95 3.92 -6.46
C ALA A 94 -15.58 4.64 -6.53
N PRO A 95 -14.98 4.89 -7.71
CA PRO A 95 -13.72 5.62 -7.78
C PRO A 95 -13.82 7.03 -7.19
N LEU A 96 -14.91 7.75 -7.44
CA LEU A 96 -15.09 9.10 -6.90
C LEU A 96 -15.19 9.10 -5.37
N ALA A 97 -16.00 8.21 -4.80
CA ALA A 97 -16.18 8.10 -3.36
C ALA A 97 -14.87 7.71 -2.68
N VAL A 98 -14.13 6.75 -3.23
CA VAL A 98 -12.80 6.39 -2.73
C VAL A 98 -11.86 7.59 -2.82
N GLY A 99 -11.72 8.21 -4.00
CA GLY A 99 -10.84 9.37 -4.19
C GLY A 99 -11.15 10.52 -3.23
N LEU A 100 -12.43 10.89 -3.08
CA LEU A 100 -12.85 11.92 -2.14
C LEU A 100 -12.61 11.55 -0.69
N ALA A 101 -12.88 10.30 -0.30
CA ALA A 101 -12.63 9.86 1.07
C ALA A 101 -11.14 9.89 1.42
N LEU A 102 -10.27 9.49 0.49
CA LEU A 102 -8.83 9.62 0.65
C LEU A 102 -8.44 11.10 0.81
N PHE A 103 -8.99 11.98 -0.03
CA PHE A 103 -8.69 13.41 0.02
C PHE A 103 -9.16 14.06 1.33
N LEU A 104 -10.35 13.72 1.81
CA LEU A 104 -10.94 14.34 3.00
C LEU A 104 -10.41 13.77 4.31
N PHE A 105 -10.14 12.46 4.37
CA PHE A 105 -9.84 11.78 5.64
C PHE A 105 -8.38 11.32 5.79
N LEU A 106 -7.62 11.16 4.71
CA LEU A 106 -6.19 10.85 4.76
C LEU A 106 -5.39 12.04 4.25
N THR A 107 -5.26 13.04 5.11
CA THR A 107 -4.54 14.29 4.81
C THR A 107 -3.08 14.07 4.49
N ASP A 108 -2.50 13.01 5.06
CA ASP A 108 -1.07 12.72 4.97
C ASP A 108 -0.75 11.70 3.85
N LEU A 109 -1.72 11.38 2.98
CA LEU A 109 -1.53 10.47 1.84
C LEU A 109 -1.13 11.29 0.60
N PRO A 110 0.17 11.33 0.21
CA PRO A 110 0.61 12.17 -0.90
C PRO A 110 0.22 11.57 -2.25
N ILE A 111 0.48 10.28 -2.42
CA ILE A 111 0.29 9.54 -3.67
C ILE A 111 -0.54 8.30 -3.39
N TYR A 112 -1.48 7.99 -4.29
CA TYR A 112 -2.28 6.79 -4.24
C TYR A 112 -2.46 6.17 -5.63
N GLY A 113 -2.61 4.84 -5.67
CA GLY A 113 -2.89 4.12 -6.90
C GLY A 113 -3.43 2.72 -6.65
N GLY A 114 -4.24 2.26 -7.61
CA GLY A 114 -4.67 0.88 -7.72
C GLY A 114 -6.18 0.69 -7.66
N LEU A 115 -6.64 -0.37 -8.34
CA LEU A 115 -8.06 -0.71 -8.46
C LEU A 115 -8.63 -1.45 -7.24
N SER A 116 -7.81 -1.77 -6.23
CA SER A 116 -8.20 -2.66 -5.12
C SER A 116 -9.45 -2.20 -4.35
N GLY A 117 -9.64 -0.90 -4.11
CA GLY A 117 -10.86 -0.37 -3.49
C GLY A 117 -12.12 -0.62 -4.33
N ILE A 118 -12.00 -0.38 -5.64
CA ILE A 118 -13.07 -0.63 -6.61
C ILE A 118 -13.35 -2.13 -6.72
N ALA A 119 -12.33 -2.99 -6.70
CA ALA A 119 -12.46 -4.43 -6.69
C ALA A 119 -13.21 -4.93 -5.44
N CYS A 120 -12.86 -4.44 -4.24
CA CYS A 120 -13.58 -4.74 -3.01
C CYS A 120 -15.07 -4.37 -3.13
N GLY A 121 -15.38 -3.19 -3.70
CA GLY A 121 -16.77 -2.79 -3.96
C GLY A 121 -17.52 -3.72 -4.90
N ALA A 122 -16.89 -4.16 -5.98
CA ALA A 122 -17.50 -5.08 -6.94
C ALA A 122 -17.76 -6.47 -6.30
N ILE A 123 -16.82 -6.95 -5.47
CA ILE A 123 -16.95 -8.23 -4.75
C ILE A 123 -18.10 -8.16 -3.74
N VAL A 124 -18.19 -7.07 -2.98
CA VAL A 124 -19.29 -6.87 -2.01
C VAL A 124 -20.64 -6.74 -2.71
N LEU A 125 -20.69 -6.09 -3.88
CA LEU A 125 -21.88 -6.04 -4.72
C LEU A 125 -22.33 -7.44 -5.17
N LEU A 126 -21.40 -8.30 -5.60
CA LEU A 126 -21.67 -9.70 -5.94
C LEU A 126 -22.17 -10.49 -4.73
N ALA A 127 -21.49 -10.38 -3.58
CA ALA A 127 -21.92 -11.03 -2.35
C ALA A 127 -23.34 -10.60 -1.94
N GLY A 128 -23.67 -9.31 -2.07
CA GLY A 128 -25.02 -8.79 -1.79
C GLY A 128 -26.11 -9.38 -2.68
N ARG A 129 -25.80 -9.76 -3.93
CA ARG A 129 -26.72 -10.50 -4.79
C ARG A 129 -26.85 -11.97 -4.37
N TRP A 130 -25.72 -12.62 -4.07
CA TRP A 130 -25.69 -14.01 -3.62
C TRP A 130 -26.38 -14.24 -2.28
N LEU A 131 -26.39 -13.26 -1.37
CA LEU A 131 -27.17 -13.33 -0.13
C LEU A 131 -28.69 -13.52 -0.36
N ARG A 132 -29.18 -13.18 -1.56
CA ARG A 132 -30.60 -13.38 -1.98
C ARG A 132 -30.82 -14.68 -2.74
N GLY A 133 -29.76 -15.46 -2.95
CA GLY A 133 -29.83 -16.75 -3.62
C GLY A 133 -30.31 -17.85 -2.68
N GLY A 134 -30.04 -19.10 -3.05
CA GLY A 134 -30.23 -20.23 -2.16
C GLY A 134 -29.16 -20.27 -1.05
N ARG A 135 -29.30 -21.24 -0.14
CA ARG A 135 -28.34 -21.51 0.93
C ARG A 135 -26.88 -21.63 0.43
N PRO A 136 -26.59 -22.28 -0.71
CA PRO A 136 -25.23 -22.33 -1.22
C PRO A 136 -24.68 -20.93 -1.56
N GLU A 137 -25.46 -20.08 -2.24
CA GLU A 137 -25.10 -18.71 -2.62
C GLU A 137 -24.87 -17.85 -1.38
N GLN A 138 -25.73 -17.99 -0.37
CA GLN A 138 -25.55 -17.31 0.92
C GLN A 138 -24.23 -17.69 1.59
N VAL A 139 -23.88 -18.98 1.61
CA VAL A 139 -22.59 -19.42 2.17
C VAL A 139 -21.41 -18.84 1.38
N ALA A 140 -21.46 -18.87 0.04
CA ALA A 140 -20.42 -18.28 -0.80
C ALA A 140 -20.29 -16.77 -0.59
N ALA A 141 -21.41 -16.06 -0.44
CA ALA A 141 -21.44 -14.64 -0.13
C ALA A 141 -20.79 -14.32 1.22
N LEU A 142 -21.15 -15.08 2.26
CA LEU A 142 -20.56 -14.91 3.59
C LEU A 142 -19.05 -15.17 3.57
N LEU A 143 -18.60 -16.19 2.85
CA LEU A 143 -17.16 -16.46 2.68
C LEU A 143 -16.43 -15.31 1.97
N LEU A 144 -17.03 -14.72 0.92
CA LEU A 144 -16.46 -13.54 0.25
C LEU A 144 -16.38 -12.33 1.20
N LEU A 145 -17.44 -12.06 1.97
CA LEU A 145 -17.47 -10.94 2.91
C LEU A 145 -16.44 -11.12 4.05
N VAL A 146 -16.34 -12.34 4.60
CA VAL A 146 -15.32 -12.68 5.59
C VAL A 146 -13.93 -12.55 4.98
N GLY A 147 -13.72 -13.01 3.74
CA GLY A 147 -12.43 -12.89 3.04
C GLY A 147 -12.01 -11.45 2.80
N VAL A 148 -12.91 -10.60 2.31
CA VAL A 148 -12.64 -9.16 2.15
C VAL A 148 -12.37 -8.51 3.50
N GLY A 149 -13.17 -8.80 4.54
CA GLY A 149 -12.95 -8.27 5.89
C GLY A 149 -11.61 -8.70 6.48
N ALA A 150 -11.28 -9.99 6.38
CA ALA A 150 -10.00 -10.54 6.83
C ALA A 150 -8.83 -9.91 6.08
N LYS A 151 -8.91 -9.76 4.76
CA LYS A 151 -7.90 -9.04 3.96
C LYS A 151 -7.68 -7.63 4.48
N VAL A 152 -8.75 -6.84 4.63
CA VAL A 152 -8.66 -5.44 5.09
C VAL A 152 -8.06 -5.35 6.48
N LEU A 153 -8.48 -6.22 7.40
CA LEU A 153 -7.94 -6.26 8.77
C LEU A 153 -6.47 -6.68 8.80
N LEU A 154 -6.09 -7.72 8.03
CA LEU A 154 -4.72 -8.18 7.95
C LEU A 154 -3.81 -7.11 7.32
N GLU A 155 -4.25 -6.43 6.27
CA GLU A 155 -3.49 -5.35 5.66
C GLU A 155 -3.38 -4.12 6.57
N ALA A 156 -4.44 -3.79 7.32
CA ALA A 156 -4.38 -2.75 8.34
C ALA A 156 -3.41 -3.10 9.48
N TYR A 157 -3.34 -4.36 9.87
CA TYR A 157 -2.47 -4.83 10.95
C TYR A 157 -1.01 -5.00 10.51
N THR A 158 -0.79 -5.61 9.35
CA THR A 158 0.56 -5.95 8.85
C THR A 158 1.20 -4.84 8.03
N CYS A 159 0.39 -3.92 7.49
CA CYS A 159 0.84 -2.92 6.51
C CYS A 159 1.53 -3.56 5.28
N GLN A 160 1.19 -4.81 4.95
CA GLN A 160 1.72 -5.56 3.81
C GLN A 160 0.56 -5.94 2.88
N PRO A 161 0.72 -5.81 1.55
CA PRO A 161 -0.33 -6.22 0.61
C PRO A 161 -0.48 -7.74 0.59
N LEU A 162 -1.70 -8.25 0.83
CA LEU A 162 -1.94 -9.69 0.91
C LEU A 162 -2.04 -10.35 -0.47
N LEU A 163 -2.58 -9.63 -1.46
CA LEU A 163 -2.76 -10.09 -2.85
C LEU A 163 -1.70 -9.59 -3.82
N ALA A 164 -0.72 -8.83 -3.31
CA ALA A 164 0.37 -8.27 -4.09
C ALA A 164 1.69 -8.38 -3.31
N ALA A 165 1.90 -9.53 -2.65
CA ALA A 165 3.13 -9.88 -1.96
C ALA A 165 4.26 -10.00 -2.99
N GLY A 166 4.89 -8.87 -3.30
CA GLY A 166 5.88 -8.69 -4.35
C GLY A 166 6.80 -7.52 -4.05
N THR A 167 7.87 -7.42 -4.83
CA THR A 167 9.10 -6.64 -4.60
C THR A 167 8.97 -5.11 -4.46
N ALA A 168 7.77 -4.53 -4.59
CA ALA A 168 7.57 -3.08 -4.55
C ALA A 168 6.99 -2.61 -3.18
N PRO A 169 7.62 -1.65 -2.49
CA PRO A 169 7.18 -1.20 -1.17
C PRO A 169 6.05 -0.18 -1.31
N PHE A 170 4.81 -0.63 -1.43
CA PHE A 170 3.64 0.22 -1.23
C PHE A 170 2.83 -0.26 -0.02
N VAL A 171 2.28 0.70 0.72
CA VAL A 171 1.47 0.43 1.91
C VAL A 171 0.01 0.30 1.46
N PRO A 172 -0.69 -0.80 1.76
CA PRO A 172 -2.12 -0.90 1.52
C PRO A 172 -2.86 0.23 2.24
N VAL A 173 -3.95 0.73 1.64
CA VAL A 173 -4.78 1.78 2.23
C VAL A 173 -6.15 1.19 2.60
N PRO A 174 -6.36 0.69 3.84
CA PRO A 174 -7.59 0.04 4.25
C PRO A 174 -8.84 0.90 4.04
N LEU A 175 -8.73 2.23 4.20
CA LEU A 175 -9.84 3.15 3.97
C LEU A 175 -10.39 3.03 2.54
N ALA A 176 -9.51 2.88 1.53
CA ALA A 176 -9.94 2.74 0.15
C ALA A 176 -10.79 1.47 -0.07
N HIS A 177 -10.42 0.37 0.60
CA HIS A 177 -11.17 -0.89 0.54
C HIS A 177 -12.51 -0.78 1.26
N LEU A 178 -12.54 -0.16 2.45
CA LEU A 178 -13.76 0.04 3.23
C LEU A 178 -14.77 0.92 2.49
N VAL A 179 -14.32 2.03 1.89
CA VAL A 179 -15.19 2.94 1.14
C VAL A 179 -15.73 2.26 -0.12
N GLY A 180 -14.86 1.57 -0.87
CA GLY A 180 -15.29 0.78 -2.02
C GLY A 180 -16.32 -0.29 -1.65
N ALA A 181 -16.06 -1.06 -0.59
CA ALA A 181 -16.98 -2.05 -0.04
C ALA A 181 -18.34 -1.44 0.36
N ALA A 182 -18.34 -0.27 1.01
CA ALA A 182 -19.55 0.44 1.40
C ALA A 182 -20.39 0.87 0.17
N VAL A 183 -19.75 1.38 -0.89
CA VAL A 183 -20.44 1.70 -2.16
C VAL A 183 -21.05 0.43 -2.78
N GLY A 184 -20.31 -0.68 -2.77
CA GLY A 184 -20.80 -1.98 -3.24
C GLY A 184 -22.04 -2.46 -2.48
N ALA A 185 -22.00 -2.39 -1.15
CA ALA A 185 -23.10 -2.76 -0.28
C ALA A 185 -24.34 -1.87 -0.51
N PHE A 186 -24.14 -0.55 -0.57
CA PHE A 186 -25.21 0.40 -0.84
C PHE A 186 -25.90 0.11 -2.18
N LEU A 187 -25.12 -0.11 -3.25
CA LEU A 187 -25.68 -0.41 -4.56
C LEU A 187 -26.34 -1.79 -4.65
N ALA A 188 -25.87 -2.76 -3.86
CA ALA A 188 -26.56 -4.04 -3.72
C ALA A 188 -27.96 -3.83 -3.13
N VAL A 189 -28.09 -3.05 -2.05
CA VAL A 189 -29.37 -2.74 -1.40
C VAL A 189 -30.28 -1.92 -2.33
N MET A 190 -29.76 -0.88 -2.98
CA MET A 190 -30.57 -0.04 -3.88
C MET A 190 -31.06 -0.81 -5.12
N GLY A 191 -30.28 -1.76 -5.62
CA GLY A 191 -30.73 -2.65 -6.70
C GLY A 191 -31.94 -3.50 -6.31
N HIS A 192 -32.07 -3.84 -5.02
CA HIS A 192 -33.22 -4.59 -4.52
C HIS A 192 -34.50 -3.76 -4.48
N CYS A 193 -34.44 -2.49 -4.08
CA CYS A 193 -35.61 -1.61 -4.10
C CYS A 193 -36.15 -1.40 -5.52
N ALA A 194 -35.27 -1.42 -6.53
CA ALA A 194 -35.66 -1.32 -7.94
C ALA A 194 -36.23 -2.64 -8.50
N ASP A 195 -35.63 -3.79 -8.16
CA ASP A 195 -36.09 -5.11 -8.61
C ASP A 195 -37.40 -5.54 -7.92
N GLY A 196 -37.63 -5.11 -6.68
CA GLY A 196 -38.87 -5.34 -5.92
C GLY A 196 -40.12 -4.70 -6.54
N ALA A 197 -39.94 -3.80 -7.52
CA ALA A 197 -41.03 -3.21 -8.30
C ALA A 197 -41.35 -3.98 -9.60
N MET A 198 -40.60 -5.04 -9.96
CA MET A 198 -40.70 -5.71 -11.25
C MET A 198 -40.67 -7.26 -11.16
N ASN A 199 -41.88 -7.81 -11.08
CA ASN A 199 -42.39 -9.03 -11.74
C ASN A 199 -41.88 -10.45 -11.33
N VAL A 200 -42.86 -11.31 -11.03
CA VAL A 200 -42.80 -12.67 -10.42
C VAL A 200 -42.31 -13.77 -11.39
N ASN A 201 -42.08 -13.46 -12.67
CA ASN A 201 -41.76 -14.46 -13.70
C ASN A 201 -40.26 -14.80 -13.87
N ALA A 202 -39.35 -14.16 -13.13
CA ALA A 202 -37.90 -14.38 -13.25
C ALA A 202 -37.35 -15.59 -12.46
N GLU A 203 -38.15 -16.19 -11.58
CA GLU A 203 -37.71 -17.24 -10.64
C GLU A 203 -37.44 -18.59 -11.32
N CYS A 204 -38.21 -18.93 -12.37
CA CYS A 204 -38.16 -20.25 -13.00
C CYS A 204 -36.90 -20.47 -13.88
N ARG A 205 -36.32 -19.41 -14.46
CA ARG A 205 -35.02 -19.49 -15.19
C ARG A 205 -33.82 -19.53 -14.24
N ARG A 206 -33.98 -18.98 -13.03
CA ARG A 206 -32.91 -18.84 -12.01
C ARG A 206 -32.56 -20.19 -11.36
N ALA A 207 -33.49 -21.15 -11.32
CA ALA A 207 -33.30 -22.43 -10.62
C ALA A 207 -32.34 -23.42 -11.32
N LYS A 208 -32.16 -23.36 -12.65
CA LYS A 208 -31.44 -24.38 -13.43
C LYS A 208 -29.95 -24.12 -13.66
N MET A 209 -29.45 -22.90 -13.45
CA MET A 209 -28.02 -22.55 -13.58
C MET A 209 -27.21 -22.65 -12.27
N LYS A 210 -27.89 -22.79 -11.12
CA LYS A 210 -27.32 -22.71 -9.76
C LYS A 210 -26.35 -23.84 -9.38
N SER A 211 -26.41 -24.99 -10.05
CA SER A 211 -25.66 -26.19 -9.64
C SER A 211 -24.19 -26.20 -10.06
N THR A 212 -23.82 -25.59 -11.20
CA THR A 212 -22.47 -25.71 -11.78
C THR A 212 -21.60 -24.48 -11.51
N ALA A 213 -22.19 -23.27 -11.47
CA ALA A 213 -21.49 -22.03 -11.13
C ALA A 213 -20.98 -22.03 -9.67
N HIS A 214 -21.67 -22.76 -8.79
CA HIS A 214 -21.37 -22.84 -7.36
C HIS A 214 -20.01 -23.46 -7.03
N ARG A 215 -19.68 -24.56 -7.70
CA ARG A 215 -18.40 -25.25 -7.49
C ARG A 215 -17.23 -24.43 -8.01
N THR A 216 -17.41 -23.68 -9.10
CA THR A 216 -16.38 -22.81 -9.67
C THR A 216 -16.19 -21.51 -8.87
N ALA A 217 -17.25 -20.95 -8.29
CA ALA A 217 -17.18 -19.78 -7.40
C ALA A 217 -16.45 -20.09 -6.09
N ILE A 218 -16.69 -21.26 -5.50
CA ILE A 218 -16.00 -21.73 -4.29
C ILE A 218 -14.50 -21.92 -4.56
N VAL A 219 -14.13 -22.52 -5.71
CA VAL A 219 -12.72 -22.69 -6.11
C VAL A 219 -12.05 -21.34 -6.45
N ALA A 220 -12.75 -20.41 -7.10
CA ALA A 220 -12.23 -19.06 -7.35
C ALA A 220 -12.08 -18.25 -6.04
N CYS A 221 -12.99 -18.42 -5.08
CA CYS A 221 -12.85 -17.86 -3.72
C CYS A 221 -11.65 -18.47 -3.00
N HIS A 222 -11.40 -19.77 -3.13
CA HIS A 222 -10.19 -20.39 -2.60
C HIS A 222 -8.93 -19.88 -3.30
N LEU A 223 -8.94 -19.58 -4.60
CA LEU A 223 -7.78 -18.98 -5.28
C LEU A 223 -7.54 -17.52 -4.88
N ILE A 224 -8.59 -16.73 -4.62
CA ILE A 224 -8.48 -15.38 -4.06
C ILE A 224 -7.95 -15.43 -2.61
N MET A 225 -8.28 -16.48 -1.85
CA MET A 225 -7.83 -16.66 -0.45
C MET A 225 -6.48 -17.41 -0.31
N ALA A 226 -6.11 -18.24 -1.29
CA ALA A 226 -4.91 -19.09 -1.28
C ALA A 226 -3.69 -18.46 -1.99
N GLY A 227 -3.74 -17.17 -2.31
CA GLY A 227 -2.52 -16.38 -2.56
C GLY A 227 -1.64 -16.25 -1.31
N ALA A 228 -2.12 -16.69 -0.14
CA ALA A 228 -1.34 -16.86 1.06
C ALA A 228 -0.50 -18.15 0.98
N VAL A 229 0.81 -17.98 1.12
CA VAL A 229 1.87 -19.00 1.15
C VAL A 229 2.38 -19.43 -0.23
N SER A 230 3.28 -18.63 -0.78
CA SER A 230 4.34 -19.13 -1.66
C SER A 230 5.69 -18.99 -0.96
N PRO A 231 6.55 -20.01 -0.96
CA PRO A 231 7.91 -19.90 -0.47
C PRO A 231 8.70 -19.00 -1.43
N SER A 232 9.51 -18.12 -0.83
CA SER A 232 10.47 -17.24 -1.47
C SER A 232 11.23 -17.90 -2.61
N MET A 233 11.14 -17.34 -3.82
CA MET A 233 12.03 -17.64 -4.94
C MET A 233 12.62 -16.35 -5.50
N VAL A 234 13.92 -16.41 -5.72
CA VAL A 234 14.88 -15.38 -6.15
C VAL A 234 14.47 -14.73 -7.48
N PRO A 235 14.60 -13.40 -7.66
CA PRO A 235 14.33 -12.75 -8.95
C PRO A 235 15.53 -12.88 -9.91
N PRO A 236 15.30 -12.96 -11.24
CA PRO A 236 16.36 -12.82 -12.23
C PRO A 236 16.70 -11.34 -12.44
N ALA A 237 17.98 -11.06 -12.64
CA ALA A 237 18.52 -9.74 -12.94
C ALA A 237 18.11 -9.27 -14.34
N GLY A 238 17.64 -8.03 -14.44
CA GLY A 238 17.37 -7.33 -15.70
C GLY A 238 17.08 -5.86 -15.42
N ALA A 239 18.02 -4.99 -15.80
CA ALA A 239 18.04 -3.57 -15.49
C ALA A 239 16.82 -2.81 -16.06
N ALA A 240 16.15 -2.02 -15.21
CA ALA A 240 15.17 -1.02 -15.61
C ALA A 240 15.84 0.38 -15.71
N PRO A 241 15.30 1.31 -16.51
CA PRO A 241 15.91 2.62 -16.73
C PRO A 241 15.80 3.54 -15.50
N VAL A 242 16.79 4.40 -15.34
CA VAL A 242 16.97 5.37 -14.24
C VAL A 242 15.83 6.40 -14.20
N PRO A 243 15.16 6.64 -13.05
CA PRO A 243 14.13 7.66 -12.91
C PRO A 243 14.73 9.09 -12.83
N GLN A 244 14.00 10.04 -13.39
CA GLN A 244 14.33 11.47 -13.39
C GLN A 244 14.08 12.11 -12.00
N PRO A 245 14.79 13.20 -11.62
CA PRO A 245 14.62 13.85 -10.32
C PRO A 245 13.23 14.50 -10.15
N VAL A 246 12.58 14.19 -9.03
CA VAL A 246 11.32 14.83 -8.58
C VAL A 246 11.63 16.27 -8.11
N PRO A 247 10.76 17.27 -8.38
CA PRO A 247 10.94 18.64 -7.88
C PRO A 247 10.97 18.69 -6.35
N LEU A 248 11.89 19.47 -5.80
CA LEU A 248 11.99 19.75 -4.37
C LEU A 248 10.70 20.39 -3.87
N VAL A 249 10.06 19.79 -2.87
CA VAL A 249 9.05 20.49 -2.05
C VAL A 249 9.77 21.65 -1.36
N ALA A 250 9.42 22.89 -1.72
CA ALA A 250 9.95 24.08 -1.09
C ALA A 250 9.29 24.25 0.29
N LEU A 251 10.01 23.84 1.34
CA LEU A 251 9.59 24.00 2.74
C LEU A 251 9.91 25.42 3.24
N PRO A 252 9.26 25.89 4.32
CA PRO A 252 9.47 27.22 4.88
C PRO A 252 10.96 27.47 5.16
N PRO A 253 11.48 28.70 4.97
CA PRO A 253 12.91 29.03 5.12
C PRO A 253 13.54 28.68 6.47
N GLU A 254 12.71 28.44 7.49
CA GLU A 254 13.11 28.19 8.87
C GLU A 254 13.05 26.70 9.26
N ALA A 255 12.51 25.83 8.40
CA ALA A 255 12.39 24.41 8.69
C ALA A 255 13.77 23.75 8.68
N ARG A 256 14.33 23.52 9.87
CA ARG A 256 15.54 22.71 10.03
C ARG A 256 15.15 21.27 9.74
N LEU A 257 15.58 20.74 8.60
CA LEU A 257 15.25 19.40 8.16
C LEU A 257 16.48 18.74 7.55
N SER A 258 16.52 17.41 7.62
CA SER A 258 17.47 16.61 6.86
C SER A 258 17.25 16.88 5.37
N GLU A 259 18.33 17.14 4.65
CA GLU A 259 18.29 17.29 3.20
C GLU A 259 17.89 15.95 2.57
N ARG A 260 16.78 15.90 1.84
CA ARG A 260 16.37 14.69 1.12
C ARG A 260 17.27 14.47 -0.08
N ILE A 261 17.74 13.24 -0.25
CA ILE A 261 18.57 12.83 -1.38
C ILE A 261 17.79 11.79 -2.19
N TYR A 262 17.60 12.09 -3.47
CA TYR A 262 16.88 11.25 -4.41
C TYR A 262 17.84 10.59 -5.42
N ASN A 263 17.32 9.66 -6.21
CA ASN A 263 18.03 9.02 -7.33
C ASN A 263 19.34 8.31 -6.93
N LEU A 264 19.36 7.70 -5.75
CA LEU A 264 20.46 6.86 -5.30
C LEU A 264 20.12 5.38 -5.58
N PRO A 265 20.83 4.70 -6.50
CA PRO A 265 20.53 3.31 -6.85
C PRO A 265 20.54 2.40 -5.63
N GLY A 266 19.48 1.60 -5.47
CA GLY A 266 19.33 0.68 -4.34
C GLY A 266 19.11 1.35 -2.98
N LEU A 267 18.96 2.67 -2.88
CA LEU A 267 18.65 3.38 -1.64
C LEU A 267 17.33 4.15 -1.78
N SER A 268 16.56 4.21 -0.69
CA SER A 268 15.29 4.95 -0.65
C SER A 268 15.09 5.67 0.68
N ASN A 269 14.23 6.68 0.66
CA ASN A 269 13.98 7.59 1.79
C ASN A 269 15.27 8.18 2.40
N VAL A 270 16.27 8.44 1.57
CA VAL A 270 17.58 8.92 2.02
C VAL A 270 17.50 10.38 2.44
N GLY A 271 18.15 10.70 3.56
CA GLY A 271 18.37 12.07 3.98
C GLY A 271 19.76 12.27 4.54
N ARG A 272 20.37 13.43 4.29
CA ARG A 272 21.53 13.90 5.05
C ARG A 272 21.02 14.68 6.25
N VAL A 273 21.22 14.11 7.43
CA VAL A 273 20.82 14.72 8.71
C VAL A 273 21.70 15.94 8.97
N THR A 274 23.00 15.72 8.98
CA THR A 274 24.03 16.75 9.15
C THR A 274 25.29 16.25 8.44
N PRO A 275 26.31 17.07 8.14
CA PRO A 275 27.53 16.58 7.53
C PRO A 275 28.09 15.36 8.27
N GLY A 276 28.31 14.25 7.54
CA GLY A 276 28.78 12.99 8.12
C GLY A 276 27.69 12.06 8.66
N ILE A 277 26.41 12.45 8.68
CA ILE A 277 25.32 11.60 9.17
C ILE A 277 24.20 11.54 8.14
N TYR A 278 23.89 10.32 7.73
CA TYR A 278 22.86 9.99 6.76
C TYR A 278 21.84 9.04 7.38
N ARG A 279 20.60 9.13 6.89
CA ARG A 279 19.49 8.27 7.26
C ARG A 279 18.86 7.67 6.01
N GLY A 280 18.20 6.52 6.13
CA GLY A 280 17.38 5.98 5.04
C GLY A 280 16.66 4.69 5.34
N ALA A 281 16.04 4.13 4.31
CA ALA A 281 15.46 2.79 4.32
C ALA A 281 16.54 1.70 4.14
N GLN A 282 16.11 0.44 4.21
CA GLN A 282 16.97 -0.71 3.98
C GLN A 282 17.69 -0.59 2.62
N PRO A 283 19.03 -0.70 2.58
CA PRO A 283 19.74 -0.83 1.32
C PRO A 283 19.31 -2.07 0.55
N GLY A 284 18.94 -1.88 -0.72
CA GLY A 284 18.77 -2.96 -1.69
C GLY A 284 20.12 -3.48 -2.18
N PRO A 285 20.14 -4.44 -3.14
CA PRO A 285 21.37 -5.07 -3.61
C PRO A 285 22.44 -4.08 -4.11
N GLU A 286 22.04 -3.06 -4.88
CA GLU A 286 22.93 -1.99 -5.36
C GLU A 286 23.23 -0.93 -4.28
N GLY A 287 22.45 -0.91 -3.21
CA GLY A 287 22.47 0.13 -2.20
C GLY A 287 23.80 0.19 -1.45
N TYR A 288 24.41 -0.96 -1.14
CA TYR A 288 25.69 -1.01 -0.43
C TYR A 288 26.84 -0.41 -1.25
N GLU A 289 26.86 -0.66 -2.57
CA GLU A 289 27.82 -0.05 -3.48
C GLU A 289 27.59 1.46 -3.61
N THR A 290 26.32 1.89 -3.63
CA THR A 290 25.98 3.31 -3.59
C THR A 290 26.43 3.98 -2.28
N LEU A 291 26.24 3.33 -1.13
CA LEU A 291 26.73 3.83 0.17
C LEU A 291 28.26 3.96 0.17
N ARG A 292 28.98 2.96 -0.38
CA ARG A 292 30.43 3.02 -0.54
C ARG A 292 30.86 4.21 -1.39
N LYS A 293 30.19 4.47 -2.51
CA LYS A 293 30.46 5.63 -3.39
C LYS A 293 30.16 6.98 -2.72
N LEU A 294 29.18 7.02 -1.82
CA LEU A 294 28.90 8.18 -0.97
C LEU A 294 29.96 8.39 0.14
N GLY A 295 30.94 7.49 0.26
CA GLY A 295 31.98 7.55 1.27
C GLY A 295 31.49 7.14 2.66
N ILE A 296 30.36 6.42 2.75
CA ILE A 296 29.87 5.89 4.02
C ILE A 296 30.90 4.91 4.58
N ARG A 297 31.25 5.11 5.85
CA ARG A 297 32.18 4.27 6.60
C ARG A 297 31.45 3.25 7.46
N THR A 298 30.33 3.65 8.06
CA THR A 298 29.59 2.81 9.01
C THR A 298 28.12 2.74 8.66
N VAL A 299 27.54 1.54 8.68
CA VAL A 299 26.10 1.31 8.52
C VAL A 299 25.54 0.80 9.84
N ILE A 300 24.49 1.47 10.34
CA ILE A 300 23.79 1.08 11.57
C ILE A 300 22.40 0.54 11.24
N ASP A 301 22.20 -0.76 11.45
CA ASP A 301 20.93 -1.46 11.24
C ASP A 301 20.10 -1.49 12.53
N LEU A 302 18.91 -0.89 12.50
CA LEU A 302 17.96 -0.84 13.61
C LEU A 302 16.91 -1.97 13.57
N ARG A 303 16.95 -2.85 12.56
CA ARG A 303 16.00 -3.94 12.37
C ARG A 303 16.25 -5.07 13.36
N THR A 304 15.21 -5.88 13.55
CA THR A 304 15.15 -7.00 14.49
C THR A 304 15.18 -8.36 13.81
N THR A 305 15.12 -8.36 12.48
CA THR A 305 14.97 -9.55 11.64
C THR A 305 15.93 -9.41 10.48
N GLU A 306 16.73 -10.45 10.25
CA GLU A 306 17.77 -10.55 9.21
C GLU A 306 19.02 -9.72 9.53
N SER A 307 20.19 -10.25 9.12
CA SER A 307 21.47 -9.55 9.23
C SER A 307 21.93 -9.14 7.84
N GLU A 308 22.41 -7.91 7.73
CA GLU A 308 23.07 -7.38 6.52
C GLU A 308 24.59 -7.26 6.67
N GLN A 309 25.14 -7.78 7.79
CA GLN A 309 26.55 -7.61 8.14
C GLN A 309 27.48 -8.03 7.01
N GLY A 310 27.23 -9.19 6.40
CA GLY A 310 28.07 -9.69 5.30
C GLY A 310 28.06 -8.78 4.07
N GLN A 311 26.92 -8.17 3.71
CA GLN A 311 26.82 -7.27 2.56
C GLN A 311 27.54 -5.94 2.82
N VAL A 312 27.41 -5.41 4.04
CA VAL A 312 28.07 -4.17 4.45
C VAL A 312 29.59 -4.35 4.49
N GLU A 313 30.07 -5.44 5.10
CA GLU A 313 31.50 -5.75 5.21
C GLU A 313 32.11 -6.07 3.84
N ALA A 314 31.39 -6.79 2.97
CA ALA A 314 31.82 -7.05 1.59
C ALA A 314 31.96 -5.75 0.76
N ALA A 315 31.18 -4.71 1.06
CA ALA A 315 31.31 -3.40 0.47
C ALA A 315 32.42 -2.53 1.11
N GLY A 316 33.18 -3.06 2.08
CA GLY A 316 34.30 -2.40 2.75
C GLY A 316 33.88 -1.42 3.85
N MET A 317 32.65 -1.54 4.37
CA MET A 317 32.12 -0.68 5.42
C MET A 317 32.01 -1.44 6.75
N LYS A 318 31.95 -0.70 7.86
CA LYS A 318 31.70 -1.24 9.20
C LYS A 318 30.20 -1.46 9.41
N ALA A 319 29.81 -2.69 9.74
CA ALA A 319 28.42 -3.01 10.10
C ALA A 319 28.21 -2.92 11.63
N ILE A 320 27.13 -2.27 12.05
CA ILE A 320 26.70 -2.25 13.46
C ILE A 320 25.22 -2.58 13.54
N ALA A 321 24.87 -3.71 14.15
CA ALA A 321 23.47 -4.08 14.41
C ALA A 321 23.05 -3.64 15.81
N LEU A 322 22.05 -2.76 15.90
CA LEU A 322 21.42 -2.34 17.16
C LEU A 322 19.89 -2.40 17.05
N PRO A 323 19.31 -3.61 17.20
CA PRO A 323 17.88 -3.82 17.02
C PRO A 323 17.01 -3.01 17.98
N ILE A 324 16.12 -2.18 17.42
CA ILE A 324 15.08 -1.48 18.17
C ILE A 324 13.76 -2.25 18.02
N THR A 325 13.28 -2.78 19.14
CA THR A 325 11.99 -3.47 19.25
C THR A 325 10.90 -2.50 19.70
N MET A 326 9.64 -2.92 19.57
CA MET A 326 8.48 -2.17 20.05
C MET A 326 8.29 -2.23 21.58
N SER A 327 9.09 -3.05 22.30
CA SER A 327 9.07 -3.08 23.76
C SER A 327 9.72 -1.81 24.34
N ARG A 328 9.22 -1.34 25.47
CA ARG A 328 9.75 -0.16 26.17
C ARG A 328 11.02 -0.46 26.96
N ASP A 329 11.30 -1.72 27.25
CA ASP A 329 12.41 -2.12 28.11
C ASP A 329 13.74 -1.82 27.42
N GLY A 330 14.54 -0.95 28.03
CA GLY A 330 15.86 -0.58 27.52
C GLY A 330 15.85 0.32 26.27
N LEU A 331 14.69 0.87 25.85
CA LEU A 331 14.59 1.63 24.59
C LEU A 331 15.42 2.92 24.63
N THR A 332 15.41 3.62 25.77
CA THR A 332 16.19 4.86 25.95
C THR A 332 17.68 4.59 25.80
N GLU A 333 18.17 3.54 26.46
CA GLU A 333 19.57 3.13 26.49
C GLU A 333 20.03 2.70 25.09
N LYS A 334 19.19 1.99 24.35
CA LYS A 334 19.46 1.62 22.95
C LYS A 334 19.52 2.83 22.04
N VAL A 335 18.55 3.73 22.13
CA VAL A 335 18.54 4.97 21.33
C VAL A 335 19.75 5.82 21.66
N ASP A 336 20.09 5.97 22.94
CA ASP A 336 21.28 6.70 23.38
C ASP A 336 22.58 6.08 22.84
N ARG A 337 22.67 4.76 22.81
CA ARG A 337 23.81 4.06 22.22
C ARG A 337 23.93 4.33 20.71
N VAL A 338 22.82 4.30 19.97
CA VAL A 338 22.83 4.63 18.54
C VAL A 338 23.23 6.09 18.31
N VAL A 339 22.66 7.01 19.09
CA VAL A 339 22.99 8.45 19.03
C VAL A 339 24.49 8.67 19.29
N ALA A 340 25.07 8.00 20.28
CA ALA A 340 26.50 8.08 20.57
C ALA A 340 27.36 7.58 19.39
N LEU A 341 26.98 6.46 18.77
CA LEU A 341 27.69 5.93 17.59
C LEU A 341 27.60 6.86 16.39
N MET A 342 26.45 7.50 16.18
CA MET A 342 26.27 8.49 15.11
C MET A 342 27.12 9.75 15.34
N ALA A 343 27.25 10.17 16.59
CA ALA A 343 27.99 11.38 16.98
C ALA A 343 29.52 11.18 16.99
N ASP A 344 30.00 9.94 17.08
CA ASP A 344 31.43 9.61 17.10
C ASP A 344 32.09 9.81 15.72
N PRO A 345 33.05 10.75 15.58
CA PRO A 345 33.73 11.01 14.31
C PRO A 345 34.46 9.78 13.72
N ALA A 346 34.84 8.81 14.56
CA ALA A 346 35.46 7.57 14.10
C ALA A 346 34.49 6.74 13.24
N ASN A 347 33.19 6.84 13.48
CA ASN A 347 32.17 6.12 12.72
C ASN A 347 31.62 6.90 11.51
N GLN A 348 31.88 8.21 11.42
CA GLN A 348 31.37 9.05 10.33
C GLN A 348 32.25 8.97 9.06
N PRO A 349 31.67 9.01 7.83
CA PRO A 349 30.25 9.18 7.55
C PRO A 349 29.41 7.93 7.87
N VAL A 350 28.30 8.11 8.57
CA VAL A 350 27.43 7.04 9.04
C VAL A 350 26.10 7.03 8.30
N PHE A 351 25.58 5.84 7.98
CA PHE A 351 24.23 5.64 7.46
C PHE A 351 23.41 4.83 8.46
N VAL A 352 22.36 5.44 9.04
CA VAL A 352 21.44 4.75 9.96
C VAL A 352 20.13 4.42 9.24
N HIS A 353 19.67 3.17 9.35
CA HIS A 353 18.44 2.75 8.69
C HIS A 353 17.61 1.78 9.53
N CYS A 354 16.36 1.62 9.09
CA CYS A 354 15.54 0.49 9.51
C CYS A 354 14.95 -0.15 8.25
N ARG A 355 13.72 -0.66 8.27
CA ARG A 355 13.08 -1.18 7.05
C ARG A 355 12.73 -0.07 6.07
N HIS A 356 11.97 0.95 6.50
CA HIS A 356 11.48 2.04 5.64
C HIS A 356 12.20 3.38 5.85
N GLY A 357 13.09 3.48 6.85
CA GLY A 357 13.74 4.75 7.20
C GLY A 357 12.83 5.78 7.88
N GLN A 358 11.62 5.35 8.26
CA GLN A 358 10.54 6.17 8.80
C GLN A 358 10.53 6.15 10.33
N ASP A 359 10.14 5.03 10.95
CA ASP A 359 9.75 5.02 12.36
C ASP A 359 10.93 4.91 13.34
N ARG A 360 11.64 3.77 13.33
CA ARG A 360 12.82 3.53 14.20
C ARG A 360 13.95 4.52 13.89
N THR A 361 14.19 4.74 12.60
CA THR A 361 15.14 5.75 12.13
C THR A 361 14.68 7.15 12.55
N GLY A 362 13.38 7.45 12.46
CA GLY A 362 12.81 8.72 12.86
C GLY A 362 13.03 9.04 14.33
N ILE A 363 12.74 8.10 15.24
CA ILE A 363 12.97 8.33 16.68
C ILE A 363 14.46 8.49 17.01
N VAL A 364 15.34 7.73 16.35
CA VAL A 364 16.79 7.85 16.57
C VAL A 364 17.29 9.21 16.08
N VAL A 365 16.89 9.63 14.89
CA VAL A 365 17.29 10.93 14.34
C VAL A 365 16.70 12.07 15.17
N ALA A 366 15.43 11.99 15.57
CA ALA A 366 14.81 12.97 16.46
C ALA A 366 15.55 13.06 17.81
N ALA A 367 15.94 11.92 18.40
CA ALA A 367 16.75 11.90 19.61
C ALA A 367 18.13 12.54 19.40
N TYR A 368 18.79 12.26 18.27
CA TYR A 368 20.06 12.91 17.89
C TYR A 368 19.91 14.44 17.79
N ARG A 369 18.89 14.92 17.06
CA ARG A 369 18.59 16.35 16.90
C ARG A 369 18.40 17.05 18.24
N MET A 370 17.64 16.44 19.16
CA MET A 370 17.36 17.04 20.47
C MET A 370 18.57 16.95 21.42
N LYS A 371 19.25 15.80 21.48
CA LYS A 371 20.33 15.55 22.45
C LYS A 371 21.66 16.19 22.04
N VAL A 372 22.01 16.13 20.76
CA VAL A 372 23.30 16.61 20.23
C VAL A 372 23.17 18.02 19.67
N GLU A 373 22.21 18.24 18.77
CA GLU A 373 22.06 19.54 18.08
C GLU A 373 21.10 20.51 18.78
N ARG A 374 20.53 20.11 19.94
CA ARG A 374 19.69 20.96 20.80
C ARG A 374 18.41 21.48 20.14
N TRP A 375 17.89 20.78 19.14
CA TRP A 375 16.60 21.12 18.51
C TRP A 375 15.45 21.08 19.51
N SER A 376 14.40 21.85 19.22
CA SER A 376 13.15 21.69 19.96
C SER A 376 12.49 20.35 19.62
N LEU A 377 11.64 19.86 20.53
CA LEU A 377 10.80 18.69 20.26
C LEU A 377 9.93 18.91 19.02
N ALA A 378 9.42 20.13 18.81
CA ALA A 378 8.56 20.44 17.67
C ALA A 378 9.32 20.30 16.33
N ASP A 379 10.54 20.81 16.25
CA ASP A 379 11.38 20.69 15.04
C ASP A 379 11.75 19.22 14.77
N ALA A 380 12.10 18.48 15.83
CA ALA A 380 12.43 17.07 15.73
C ALA A 380 11.22 16.21 15.31
N GLU A 381 10.02 16.50 15.85
CA GLU A 381 8.78 15.83 15.42
C GLU A 381 8.42 16.19 13.97
N SER A 382 8.61 17.45 13.55
CA SER A 382 8.38 17.89 12.18
C SER A 382 9.29 17.18 11.18
N GLU A 383 10.58 17.05 11.49
CA GLU A 383 11.52 16.27 10.67
C GLU A 383 11.17 14.79 10.63
N MET A 384 10.81 14.23 11.78
CA MET A 384 10.40 12.83 11.86
C MET A 384 9.17 12.57 10.97
N GLN A 385 8.17 13.43 11.01
CA GLN A 385 6.97 13.37 10.16
C GLN A 385 7.29 13.59 8.69
N SER A 386 8.17 14.54 8.36
CA SER A 386 8.53 14.83 6.98
C SER A 386 9.19 13.63 6.30
N PHE A 387 9.86 12.74 7.06
CA PHE A 387 10.43 11.46 6.59
C PHE A 387 9.45 10.27 6.61
N GLY A 388 8.16 10.51 6.84
CA GLY A 388 7.08 9.52 6.76
C GLY A 388 6.85 8.73 8.04
N PHE A 389 7.18 9.28 9.22
CA PHE A 389 6.85 8.65 10.49
C PHE A 389 5.35 8.43 10.64
N ASN A 390 4.95 7.20 10.98
CA ASN A 390 3.54 6.85 11.12
C ASN A 390 3.04 7.19 12.52
N ASP A 391 2.07 8.10 12.61
CA ASP A 391 1.47 8.53 13.89
C ASP A 391 0.71 7.41 14.62
N VAL A 392 0.41 6.29 13.94
CA VAL A 392 -0.12 5.05 14.53
C VAL A 392 0.85 4.48 15.57
N TRP A 393 2.16 4.76 15.48
CA TRP A 393 3.15 4.41 16.51
C TRP A 393 3.09 5.33 17.72
N VAL A 394 1.93 5.35 18.38
CA VAL A 394 1.66 6.14 19.59
C VAL A 394 2.72 5.90 20.66
N ASN A 395 3.27 4.68 20.76
CA ASN A 395 4.33 4.37 21.72
C ASN A 395 5.67 5.03 21.38
N PHE A 396 6.06 5.11 20.11
CA PHE A 396 7.28 5.81 19.68
C PHE A 396 7.13 7.33 19.82
N LYS A 397 5.94 7.87 19.49
CA LYS A 397 5.63 9.28 19.70
C LYS A 397 5.64 9.65 21.19
N LYS A 398 5.00 8.83 22.05
CA LYS A 398 5.06 8.98 23.52
C LYS A 398 6.50 8.86 24.04
N PHE A 399 7.29 7.95 23.50
CA PHE A 399 8.69 7.79 23.86
C PHE A 399 9.49 9.05 23.54
N ILE A 400 9.40 9.62 22.33
CA ILE A 400 10.17 10.83 21.98
C ILE A 400 9.79 12.05 22.81
N ARG A 401 8.50 12.21 23.13
CA ARG A 401 8.04 13.27 24.02
C ARG A 401 8.58 13.10 25.44
N LYS A 402 8.56 11.87 25.97
CA LYS A 402 9.15 11.55 27.28
C LYS A 402 10.67 11.73 27.27
N TYR A 403 11.33 11.31 26.20
CA TYR A 403 12.77 11.48 25.99
C TYR A 403 13.14 12.97 26.06
N ALA A 404 12.44 13.81 25.31
CA ALA A 404 12.64 15.26 25.33
C ALA A 404 12.44 15.88 26.72
N ALA A 405 11.42 15.45 27.46
CA ALA A 405 11.14 15.94 28.82
C ALA A 405 12.22 15.55 29.84
N ASN A 406 12.93 14.44 29.59
CA ASN A 406 14.01 13.93 30.44
C ASN A 406 15.39 14.47 30.06
N LEU A 407 15.54 15.13 28.92
CA LEU A 407 16.77 15.84 28.60
C LEU A 407 16.97 16.99 29.60
N PRO A 408 18.23 17.34 29.94
CA PRO A 408 18.51 18.46 30.81
C PRO A 408 17.76 19.70 30.32
N LYS A 409 16.95 20.29 31.20
CA LYS A 409 16.26 21.54 30.90
C LYS A 409 17.30 22.62 30.63
N ARG A 410 16.98 23.45 29.65
CA ARG A 410 17.82 24.56 29.18
C ARG A 410 18.19 25.50 30.30
#